data_AF-A0A6I3V122-F1
#
_entry.id   AF-A0A6I3V122-F1
#
_cell.length_a   1.000
_cell.length_b   1.000
_cell.length_c   1.000
_cell.angle_alpha   90.00
_cell.angle_beta   90.00
_cell.angle_gamma   90.00
#
_symmetry.space_group_name_H-M   'P 1'
#
loop_
_entity.id
_entity.type
_entity.pdbx_description
1 polymer ?
#
loop_
_entity_poly.entity_id
_entity_poly.type
_entity_poly.pdbx_seq_one_letter_code
_entity_poly.pdbx_strand_id
1 'polypeptide(L)' 'VTVLIHDGNRPLVSNDIISNALATYQQFGNAVAAIPTTEVVFVLENPQSTSSTEALNRDLLRRTQTPHVYHLDNIL' A
#
# COMPACT_ATOMS: atom_id res chain seq x y z
N VAL A 1 20.57 -5.25 -5.60
CA VAL A 1 19.71 -5.21 -6.81
C VAL A 1 18.43 -4.46 -6.47
N THR A 2 17.99 -3.48 -7.28
CA THR A 2 16.70 -2.81 -7.08
C THR A 2 15.60 -3.56 -7.81
N VAL A 3 14.48 -3.82 -7.14
CA VAL A 3 13.32 -4.53 -7.69
C VAL A 3 12.10 -3.65 -7.56
N LEU A 4 11.33 -3.55 -8.65
CA LEU A 4 10.01 -2.93 -8.68
C LEU A 4 8.97 -4.02 -8.95
N ILE A 5 7.99 -4.15 -8.06
CA ILE A 5 6.96 -5.18 -8.10
C ILE A 5 5.62 -4.50 -8.41
N HIS A 6 4.94 -4.96 -9.46
CA HIS A 6 3.66 -4.42 -9.89
C HIS A 6 2.65 -5.52 -10.22
N ASP A 7 1.39 -5.34 -9.81
CA ASP A 7 0.33 -6.28 -10.15
C ASP A 7 -0.14 -6.06 -11.59
N GLY A 8 -0.11 -7.10 -12.41
CA GLY A 8 -0.55 -7.00 -13.82
C GLY A 8 -2.02 -6.63 -14.01
N ASN A 9 -2.87 -6.82 -12.99
CA ASN A 9 -4.29 -6.44 -13.02
C ASN A 9 -4.53 -4.95 -12.73
N ARG A 10 -3.48 -4.13 -12.57
CA ARG A 10 -3.55 -2.67 -12.39
C ARG A 10 -2.93 -1.95 -13.62
N PRO A 11 -3.59 -1.97 -14.79
CA PRO A 11 -2.99 -1.51 -16.04
C PRO A 11 -2.85 0.02 -16.17
N LEU A 12 -3.56 0.79 -15.32
CA LEU A 12 -3.60 2.26 -15.40
C LEU A 12 -2.57 2.95 -14.50
N VAL A 13 -1.43 2.29 -14.23
CA VAL A 13 -0.32 2.93 -13.52
C VAL A 13 0.32 3.99 -14.41
N SER A 14 0.45 5.22 -13.92
CA SER A 14 1.05 6.31 -14.67
C SER A 14 2.58 6.35 -14.51
N ASN A 15 3.25 6.99 -15.48
CA ASN A 15 4.69 7.24 -15.39
C ASN A 15 5.07 8.09 -14.17
N ASP A 16 4.18 9.00 -13.74
CA ASP A 16 4.40 9.84 -12.55
C ASP A 16 4.43 9.00 -11.28
N ILE A 17 3.54 8.01 -11.15
CA ILE A 17 3.51 7.08 -10.01
C ILE A 17 4.81 6.27 -9.96
N ILE A 18 5.25 5.74 -11.10
CA ILE A 18 6.49 4.95 -11.20
C ILE A 18 7.71 5.82 -10.84
N SER A 19 7.79 7.03 -11.40
CA SER A 19 8.90 7.95 -11.16
C SER A 19 8.98 8.38 -9.70
N ASN A 20 7.83 8.68 -9.08
CA ASN A 20 7.76 9.04 -7.67
C ASN A 20 8.16 7.86 -6.75
N ALA A 21 7.74 6.64 -7.07
CA ALA A 21 8.15 5.46 -6.30
C ALA A 21 9.67 5.24 -6.34
N LEU A 22 10.30 5.42 -7.50
CA LEU A 22 11.77 5.33 -7.62
C LEU A 22 12.49 6.45 -6.88
N ALA A 23 12.01 7.70 -6.98
CA ALA A 23 12.57 8.83 -6.24
C ALA A 23 12.46 8.65 -4.72
N THR A 24 11.29 8.19 -4.24
CA THR A 24 11.06 7.86 -2.82
C THR A 24 12.01 6.76 -2.36
N TYR A 25 12.18 5.69 -3.16
CA TYR A 25 13.13 4.63 -2.87
C TYR A 25 14.57 5.15 -2.77
N GLN A 26 15.00 6.03 -3.68
CA GLN A 26 16.34 6.62 -3.62
C GLN A 26 16.56 7.42 -2.33
N GLN A 27 15.51 8.06 -1.81
CA GLN A 27 15.60 8.86 -0.59
C GLN A 27 15.55 8.00 0.69
N PHE A 28 14.74 6.94 0.73
CA PHE A 28 14.42 6.23 1.97
C PHE A 28 14.82 4.74 1.98
N GLY A 29 15.26 4.19 0.86
CA GLY A 29 15.65 2.78 0.71
C GLY A 29 14.49 1.80 0.47
N ASN A 30 13.25 2.27 0.51
CA ASN A 30 12.04 1.54 0.11
C ASN A 30 10.96 2.52 -0.38
N ALA A 31 9.98 2.02 -1.13
CA ALA A 31 8.79 2.78 -1.49
C ALA A 31 7.58 1.87 -1.70
N VAL A 32 6.42 2.30 -1.22
CA VAL A 32 5.14 1.63 -1.44
C VAL A 32 4.11 2.69 -1.87
N ALA A 33 3.54 2.52 -3.06
CA ALA A 33 2.41 3.35 -3.47
C ALA A 33 1.23 3.11 -2.52
N ALA A 34 0.58 4.18 -2.05
CA ALA A 34 -0.53 4.07 -1.13
C ALA A 34 -1.55 5.19 -1.34
N ILE A 35 -2.82 4.90 -1.04
CA ILE A 35 -3.93 5.85 -1.11
C ILE A 35 -4.57 6.02 0.27
N PRO A 36 -5.23 7.16 0.55
CA PRO A 36 -6.08 7.31 1.73
C PRO A 36 -7.16 6.23 1.80
N THR A 37 -7.59 5.88 3.00
CA THR A 37 -8.74 4.97 3.20
C THR A 37 -10.03 5.78 3.18
N THR A 38 -10.89 5.55 2.18
CA THR A 38 -12.18 6.23 2.05
C THR A 38 -13.25 5.57 2.90
N GLU A 39 -13.25 4.24 2.91
CA GLU A 39 -14.23 3.43 3.61
C GLU A 39 -14.01 3.45 5.14
N VAL A 40 -15.09 3.37 5.92
CA VAL A 40 -14.98 3.11 7.36
C VAL A 40 -14.69 1.62 7.55
N VAL A 41 -13.71 1.31 8.40
CA VAL A 41 -13.30 -0.07 8.68
C VAL A 41 -13.70 -0.40 10.11
N PHE A 42 -14.64 -1.33 10.28
CA PHE A 42 -15.00 -1.87 11.59
C PHE A 42 -14.01 -2.95 12.03
N VAL A 43 -13.74 -3.00 13.33
CA VAL A 43 -12.99 -4.07 13.97
C VAL A 43 -14.00 -5.12 14.45
N LEU A 44 -13.87 -6.35 13.97
CA LEU A 44 -14.71 -7.45 14.42
C LEU A 44 -14.07 -8.14 15.62
N GLU A 45 -14.89 -8.56 16.59
CA GLU A 45 -14.41 -9.38 17.71
C GLU A 45 -13.94 -10.76 17.25
N ASN A 46 -14.62 -11.35 16.26
CA ASN A 46 -14.23 -12.60 15.61
C ASN A 46 -14.71 -12.64 14.13
N PRO A 47 -14.21 -13.57 13.30
CA PRO A 47 -14.55 -13.63 11.87
C PRO A 47 -16.03 -13.90 11.56
N GLN A 48 -16.80 -14.40 12.53
CA GLN A 48 -18.22 -14.70 12.38
C GLN A 48 -19.12 -13.55 12.88
N SER A 49 -18.55 -12.53 13.53
CA SER A 49 -19.30 -11.36 14.00
C SER A 49 -19.94 -10.62 12.82
N THR A 50 -21.23 -10.31 12.94
CA THR A 50 -22.00 -9.56 11.94
C THR A 50 -22.26 -8.10 12.35
N SER A 51 -21.77 -7.70 13.52
CA SER A 51 -21.89 -6.33 14.05
C SER A 51 -20.61 -5.93 14.78
N SER A 52 -20.40 -4.62 14.91
CA SER A 52 -19.29 -4.04 15.65
C SER A 52 -19.66 -2.65 16.18
N THR A 53 -19.06 -2.28 17.31
CA THR A 53 -19.12 -0.93 17.89
C THR A 53 -17.79 -0.18 17.80
N GLU A 54 -16.75 -0.83 17.25
CA GLU A 54 -15.41 -0.28 17.12
C GLU A 54 -15.05 -0.08 15.65
N ALA A 55 -14.58 1.12 15.31
CA ALA A 55 -14.06 1.43 13.98
C ALA A 55 -12.68 2.06 14.07
N LEU A 56 -11.82 1.71 13.12
CA LEU A 56 -10.51 2.35 12.99
C LEU A 56 -10.69 3.78 12.49
N ASN A 57 -9.88 4.71 13.01
CA ASN A 57 -9.82 6.07 12.47
C ASN A 57 -9.18 6.04 11.07
N ARG A 58 -10.02 6.12 10.02
CA ARG A 58 -9.60 6.01 8.62
C ARG A 58 -8.55 7.04 8.19
N ASP A 59 -8.49 8.20 8.85
CA ASP A 59 -7.52 9.26 8.52
C ASP A 59 -6.08 8.86 8.90
N LEU A 60 -5.94 7.88 9.79
CA LEU A 60 -4.67 7.26 10.17
C LEU A 60 -4.36 6.00 9.35
N LEU A 61 -5.24 5.62 8.40
CA LEU A 61 -5.08 4.44 7.58
C LEU A 61 -4.66 4.79 6.15
N ARG A 62 -3.85 3.90 5.56
CA ARG A 62 -3.50 3.92 4.15
C ARG A 62 -3.76 2.54 3.56
N ARG A 63 -4.27 2.50 2.33
CA ARG A 63 -4.40 1.26 1.55
C ARG A 63 -3.23 1.19 0.58
N THR A 64 -2.41 0.16 0.70
CA THR A 64 -1.30 -0.07 -0.22
C THR A 64 -1.83 -0.35 -1.63
N GLN A 65 -1.06 0.08 -2.61
CA GLN A 65 -1.22 -0.15 -4.04
C GLN A 65 0.14 -0.60 -4.58
N THR A 66 0.20 -1.09 -5.81
CA THR A 66 1.46 -1.31 -6.50
C THR A 66 1.70 -0.19 -7.54
N PRO A 67 2.95 0.23 -7.79
CA PRO A 67 4.19 -0.49 -7.54
C PRO A 67 4.76 -0.37 -6.12
N HIS A 68 5.51 -1.40 -5.71
CA HIS A 68 6.43 -1.36 -4.57
C HIS A 68 7.88 -1.43 -5.06
N VAL A 69 8.80 -0.74 -4.38
CA VAL A 69 10.23 -0.70 -4.75
C VAL A 69 11.08 -1.04 -3.53
N TYR A 70 11.97 -2.02 -3.69
CA TYR A 70 12.85 -2.51 -2.63
C TYR A 70 14.25 -2.85 -3.16
N HIS A 71 15.20 -2.96 -2.22
CA HIS A 71 16.39 -3.76 -2.46
C HIS A 71 16.02 -5.24 -2.39
N LEU A 72 16.50 -6.07 -3.33
CA LEU A 72 16.18 -7.49 -3.43
C LEU A 72 16.42 -8.23 -2.09
N ASP A 73 17.53 -7.94 -1.42
CA ASP A 73 17.90 -8.59 -0.15
C ASP A 73 16.93 -8.28 1.01
N ASN A 74 16.08 -7.26 0.90
CA ASN A 74 15.09 -6.92 1.92
C ASN A 74 13.80 -7.78 1.81
N ILE A 75 13.64 -8.52 0.71
CA ILE A 75 12.42 -9.27 0.37
C ILE A 75 12.71 -10.74 0.03
N LEU A 76 13.93 -11.20 0.32
CA LEU A 76 14.36 -12.60 0.29
C LEU A 76 14.62 -13.08 1.72
#